data_AF-A0AAD6MM21-F1
#
_entry.id   AF-A0AAD6MM21-F1
#
_cell.length_a   1.000
_cell.length_b   1.000
_cell.length_c   1.000
_cell.angle_alpha   90.00
_cell.angle_beta   90.00
_cell.angle_gamma   90.00
#
_symmetry.space_group_name_H-M   'P 1'
#
loop_
_entity.id
_entity.type
_entity.pdbx_description
1 polymer ?
#
loop_
_entity_poly.entity_id
_entity_poly.type
_entity_poly.pdbx_seq_one_letter_code
_entity_poly.pdbx_strand_id
1 'polypeptide(L)'
;MDDENGDIEGNLIIAASLASPQQVSFLIKNGSGIVSVGMKEEDLERLKLPLMSPETENEDSSAPTLTITVDAKSGTCTGVSASDRAKTVLALSSPETKPEDFRRPGHVFPLKYRNGGVLRRAGHTEAYVDLIF
;
A
#
# COMPACT_ATOMS: atom_id res chain seq x y z
N MET A 1 10.16 -7.99 -13.39
CA MET A 1 10.89 -9.20 -12.99
C MET A 1 12.20 -8.67 -12.47
N ASP A 2 12.41 -8.72 -11.16
CA ASP A 2 13.62 -8.12 -10.57
C ASP A 2 14.83 -9.02 -10.85
N ASP A 3 15.97 -8.38 -11.11
CA ASP A 3 17.14 -8.94 -11.81
C ASP A 3 18.04 -9.80 -10.90
N GLU A 4 18.89 -10.60 -11.56
CA GLU A 4 19.53 -11.89 -11.22
C GLU A 4 20.19 -12.18 -9.84
N ASN A 5 19.86 -11.55 -8.71
CA ASN A 5 20.51 -11.93 -7.43
C ASN A 5 19.72 -11.80 -6.11
N GLY A 6 18.39 -11.72 -6.14
CA GLY A 6 17.55 -11.65 -4.94
C GLY A 6 16.14 -12.16 -5.18
N ASP A 7 15.46 -12.62 -4.12
CA ASP A 7 14.13 -13.25 -4.11
C ASP A 7 13.22 -12.79 -5.26
N ILE A 8 12.96 -13.70 -6.21
CA ILE A 8 12.09 -13.45 -7.37
C ILE A 8 10.63 -13.45 -6.88
N GLU A 9 10.22 -12.38 -6.20
CA GLU A 9 8.88 -12.20 -5.66
C GLU A 9 7.99 -11.55 -6.72
N GLY A 10 7.05 -12.31 -7.28
CA GLY A 10 6.04 -11.74 -8.18
C GLY A 10 4.90 -11.11 -7.38
N ASN A 11 4.71 -9.79 -7.46
CA ASN A 11 3.49 -9.18 -6.92
C ASN A 11 2.42 -9.01 -8.00
N LEU A 12 1.19 -9.20 -7.56
CA LEU A 12 0.00 -8.89 -8.34
C LEU A 12 -0.41 -7.44 -8.07
N ILE A 13 -0.68 -6.68 -9.13
CA ILE A 13 -0.88 -5.23 -9.07
C ILE A 13 -2.27 -4.88 -9.60
N ILE A 14 -2.96 -3.97 -8.91
CA ILE A 14 -4.26 -3.45 -9.31
C ILE A 14 -4.26 -1.95 -9.02
N ALA A 15 -4.82 -1.14 -9.92
CA ALA A 15 -5.03 0.28 -9.66
C ALA A 15 -5.95 0.44 -8.44
N ALA A 16 -5.48 1.15 -7.42
CA ALA A 16 -6.17 1.25 -6.14
C ALA A 16 -7.60 1.82 -6.27
N SER A 17 -7.80 2.76 -7.20
CA SER A 17 -9.11 3.37 -7.53
C SER A 17 -10.11 2.41 -8.18
N LEU A 18 -9.64 1.27 -8.69
CA LEU A 18 -10.45 0.24 -9.33
C LEU A 18 -10.57 -1.03 -8.48
N ALA A 19 -10.10 -1.01 -7.23
CA ALA A 19 -10.07 -2.19 -6.38
C ALA A 19 -11.48 -2.74 -6.10
N SER A 20 -11.73 -3.99 -6.49
CA SER A 20 -12.96 -4.72 -6.18
C SER A 20 -12.73 -5.87 -5.19
N PRO A 21 -13.76 -6.33 -4.46
CA PRO A 21 -13.64 -7.48 -3.56
C PRO A 21 -13.15 -8.75 -4.26
N GLN A 22 -13.55 -8.99 -5.51
CA GLN A 22 -13.16 -10.16 -6.30
C GLN A 22 -11.66 -10.12 -6.63
N GLN A 23 -11.18 -8.96 -7.07
CA GLN A 23 -9.78 -8.68 -7.32
C GLN A 23 -8.94 -8.84 -6.04
N VAL A 24 -9.34 -8.23 -4.93
CA VAL A 24 -8.64 -8.37 -3.65
C VAL A 24 -8.68 -9.83 -3.16
N SER A 25 -9.79 -10.54 -3.35
CA SER A 25 -9.85 -11.96 -3.03
C SER A 25 -8.88 -12.79 -3.88
N PHE A 26 -8.71 -12.44 -5.16
CA PHE A 26 -7.73 -13.07 -6.04
C PHE A 26 -6.29 -12.81 -5.58
N LEU A 27 -5.98 -11.55 -5.21
CA LEU A 27 -4.68 -11.18 -4.63
C LEU A 27 -4.38 -11.99 -3.36
N ILE A 28 -5.35 -12.10 -2.45
CA ILE A 28 -5.16 -12.83 -1.19
C ILE A 28 -5.00 -14.33 -1.43
N LYS A 29 -5.74 -14.91 -2.37
CA LYS A 29 -5.70 -16.36 -2.65
C LYS A 29 -4.41 -16.81 -3.35
N ASN A 30 -3.81 -15.95 -4.17
CA ASN A 30 -2.67 -16.29 -5.02
C ASN A 30 -1.38 -15.55 -4.65
N GLY A 31 -1.43 -14.66 -3.65
CA GLY A 31 -0.26 -13.96 -3.11
C GLY A 31 0.01 -14.33 -1.65
N SER A 32 0.84 -13.53 -0.98
CA SER A 32 1.20 -13.72 0.43
C SER A 32 0.07 -13.43 1.43
N GLY A 33 -1.05 -12.86 0.95
CA GLY A 33 -2.14 -12.39 1.78
C GLY A 33 -1.91 -11.00 2.41
N ILE A 34 -0.74 -10.39 2.19
CA ILE A 34 -0.44 -9.01 2.58
C ILE A 34 -0.93 -8.08 1.48
N VAL A 35 -1.82 -7.14 1.82
CA VAL A 35 -2.35 -6.15 0.88
C VAL A 35 -1.69 -4.81 1.15
N SER A 36 -0.82 -4.40 0.23
CA SER A 36 -0.06 -3.16 0.32
C SER A 36 -0.55 -2.13 -0.70
N VAL A 37 -0.51 -0.84 -0.33
CA VAL A 37 -0.93 0.27 -1.19
C VAL A 37 0.19 1.30 -1.25
N GLY A 38 0.77 1.52 -2.44
CA GLY A 38 1.74 2.59 -2.66
C GLY A 38 1.06 3.95 -2.63
N MET A 39 1.59 4.88 -1.83
CA MET A 39 1.02 6.21 -1.61
C MET A 39 2.09 7.28 -1.71
N LYS A 40 1.74 8.43 -2.28
CA LYS A 40 2.61 9.61 -2.27
C LYS A 40 2.73 10.16 -0.86
N GLU A 41 3.85 10.82 -0.58
CA GLU A 41 4.09 11.46 0.71
C GLU A 41 2.98 12.45 1.08
N GLU A 42 2.52 13.26 0.12
CA GLU A 42 1.43 14.23 0.29
C GLU A 42 0.11 13.58 0.77
N ASP A 43 -0.21 12.39 0.25
CA ASP A 43 -1.41 11.65 0.66
C ASP A 43 -1.26 11.05 2.06
N LEU A 44 -0.06 10.55 2.39
CA LEU A 44 0.25 10.04 3.73
C LEU A 44 0.18 11.16 4.78
N GLU A 45 0.70 12.34 4.46
CA GLU A 45 0.61 13.53 5.31
C GLU A 45 -0.85 13.98 5.49
N ARG A 46 -1.61 14.10 4.39
CA ARG A 46 -3.04 14.44 4.41
C ARG A 46 -3.84 13.49 5.30
N LEU A 47 -3.56 12.18 5.21
CA LEU A 47 -4.25 11.14 5.98
C LEU A 47 -3.65 10.89 7.38
N LYS A 48 -2.59 11.63 7.76
CA LYS A 48 -1.86 11.49 9.03
C LYS A 48 -1.45 10.04 9.28
N LEU A 49 -0.75 9.46 8.32
CA LEU A 49 -0.23 8.09 8.36
C LEU A 49 1.29 8.14 8.55
N PRO A 50 1.79 8.29 9.80
CA PRO A 50 3.22 8.28 10.07
C PRO A 50 3.85 6.92 9.76
N LEU A 51 5.16 6.93 9.55
CA LEU A 51 5.96 5.73 9.37
C LEU A 51 5.86 4.83 10.61
N MET A 52 5.84 3.51 10.40
CA MET A 52 5.74 2.53 11.50
C MET A 52 7.04 2.46 12.31
N SER A 53 8.19 2.68 11.65
CA SER A 53 9.50 2.83 12.28
C SER A 53 10.06 4.22 11.95
N PRO A 54 10.78 4.87 12.89
CA PRO A 54 11.51 6.09 12.56
C PRO A 54 12.49 5.82 11.41
N GLU A 55 12.80 6.85 10.61
CA GLU A 55 13.78 6.81 9.51
C GLU A 55 15.21 6.61 10.06
N THR A 56 15.46 5.53 10.79
CA THR A 56 16.77 5.18 11.31
C THR A 56 17.46 4.22 10.36
N GLU A 57 18.44 4.80 9.65
CA GLU A 57 19.78 4.28 9.37
C GLU A 57 20.16 3.77 7.99
N ASN A 58 19.28 3.68 6.98
CA ASN A 58 19.76 3.38 5.62
C ASN A 58 18.83 3.98 4.55
N GLU A 59 19.11 5.20 4.09
CA GLU A 59 18.49 5.74 2.87
C GLU A 59 18.69 4.80 1.66
N ASP A 60 19.78 4.02 1.68
CA ASP A 60 20.14 2.99 0.69
C ASP A 60 19.50 1.61 0.93
N SER A 61 18.62 1.45 1.93
CA SER A 61 17.93 0.16 2.12
C SER A 61 16.93 -0.08 0.99
N SER A 62 17.02 -1.24 0.37
CA SER A 62 16.02 -1.77 -0.56
C SER A 62 14.70 -2.12 0.13
N ALA A 63 14.57 -1.98 1.45
CA ALA A 63 13.33 -2.30 2.17
C ALA A 63 12.23 -1.25 1.94
N PRO A 64 10.95 -1.66 1.80
CA PRO A 64 9.84 -0.74 1.63
C PRO A 64 9.57 0.04 2.93
N THR A 65 9.32 1.33 2.78
CA THR A 65 9.00 2.22 3.91
C THR A 65 7.51 2.09 4.27
N LEU A 66 7.23 1.30 5.31
CA LEU A 66 5.90 1.01 5.82
C LEU A 66 5.37 2.13 6.73
N THR A 67 4.10 2.48 6.57
CA THR A 67 3.36 3.32 7.53
C THR A 67 2.61 2.47 8.54
N ILE A 68 2.00 3.11 9.53
CA ILE A 68 0.98 2.46 10.35
C ILE A 68 -0.10 1.83 9.46
N THR A 69 -0.53 0.62 9.82
CA THR A 69 -1.57 -0.10 9.07
C THR A 69 -2.95 0.47 9.36
N VAL A 70 -3.88 0.27 8.43
CA VAL A 70 -5.21 0.90 8.49
C VAL A 70 -6.32 -0.02 8.00
N ASP A 71 -7.52 0.25 8.51
CA ASP A 71 -8.79 -0.22 7.97
C ASP A 71 -9.74 0.96 7.81
N ALA A 72 -10.52 1.01 6.73
CA ALA A 72 -11.62 1.97 6.63
C ALA A 72 -12.64 1.70 7.75
N LYS A 73 -13.22 2.76 8.32
CA LYS A 73 -14.27 2.67 9.34
C LYS A 73 -15.65 2.39 8.74
N SER A 74 -15.94 3.04 7.61
CA SER A 74 -17.26 3.03 7.01
C SER A 74 -17.43 1.80 6.12
N GLY A 75 -18.55 1.11 6.30
CA GLY A 75 -18.91 -0.04 5.48
C GLY A 75 -18.03 -1.28 5.68
N THR A 76 -17.18 -1.32 6.69
CA THR A 76 -16.36 -2.50 7.06
C THR A 76 -16.83 -3.09 8.38
N CYS A 77 -16.51 -4.37 8.60
CA CYS A 77 -16.74 -5.04 9.87
C CYS A 77 -15.42 -5.20 10.62
N THR A 78 -14.75 -6.33 10.44
CA THR A 78 -13.49 -6.67 11.09
C THR A 78 -12.26 -6.12 10.36
N GLY A 79 -12.40 -5.67 9.11
CA GLY A 79 -11.29 -5.13 8.31
C GLY A 79 -10.56 -6.18 7.48
N VAL A 80 -10.55 -7.45 7.91
CA VAL A 80 -9.72 -8.50 7.31
C VAL A 80 -10.30 -9.13 6.04
N SER A 81 -11.61 -9.02 5.82
CA SER A 81 -12.27 -9.65 4.66
C SER A 81 -11.80 -9.03 3.34
N ALA A 82 -11.88 -9.77 2.22
CA ALA A 82 -11.53 -9.23 0.91
C ALA A 82 -12.36 -7.98 0.54
N SER A 83 -13.64 -7.95 0.96
CA SER A 83 -14.52 -6.80 0.76
C SER A 83 -14.11 -5.60 1.62
N ASP A 84 -13.76 -5.85 2.88
CA ASP A 84 -13.34 -4.78 3.80
C ASP A 84 -12.00 -4.18 3.35
N ARG A 85 -11.03 -5.02 2.98
CA ARG A 85 -9.74 -4.56 2.43
C ARG A 85 -9.93 -3.80 1.13
N ALA A 86 -10.80 -4.24 0.22
CA ALA A 86 -11.10 -3.49 -1.01
C ALA A 86 -11.64 -2.08 -0.71
N LYS A 87 -12.56 -1.95 0.27
CA LYS A 87 -13.06 -0.65 0.72
C LYS A 87 -11.97 0.22 1.32
N THR A 88 -11.08 -0.36 2.12
CA THR A 88 -9.92 0.35 2.66
C THR A 88 -9.01 0.86 1.55
N VAL A 89 -8.70 0.03 0.54
CA VAL A 89 -7.87 0.41 -0.62
C VAL A 89 -8.52 1.56 -1.40
N LEU A 90 -9.83 1.48 -1.66
CA LEU A 90 -10.58 2.55 -2.32
C LEU A 90 -10.56 3.86 -1.51
N ALA A 91 -10.77 3.77 -0.20
CA ALA A 91 -10.71 4.94 0.68
C ALA A 91 -9.31 5.57 0.70
N LEU A 92 -8.24 4.78 0.67
CA LEU A 92 -6.86 5.31 0.59
C LEU A 92 -6.60 6.02 -0.74
N SER A 93 -7.22 5.55 -1.83
CA SER A 93 -7.09 6.17 -3.16
C SER A 93 -7.93 7.44 -3.34
N SER A 94 -8.88 7.73 -2.45
CA SER A 94 -9.81 8.83 -2.60
C SER A 94 -9.23 10.17 -2.09
N PRO A 95 -9.32 11.26 -2.89
CA PRO A 95 -8.89 12.59 -2.47
C PRO A 95 -9.81 13.18 -1.39
N GLU A 96 -11.06 12.69 -1.29
CA GLU A 96 -12.06 13.20 -0.34
C GLU A 96 -11.93 12.58 1.06
N THR A 97 -11.20 11.47 1.17
CA THR A 97 -11.06 10.75 2.43
C THR A 97 -10.20 11.52 3.43
N LYS A 98 -10.59 11.45 4.70
CA LYS A 98 -9.96 12.15 5.82
C LYS A 98 -9.27 11.16 6.77
N PRO A 99 -8.31 11.63 7.59
CA PRO A 99 -7.68 10.80 8.61
C PRO A 99 -8.67 10.05 9.51
N GLU A 100 -9.80 10.68 9.81
CA GLU A 100 -10.83 10.18 10.70
C GLU A 100 -11.59 8.98 10.14
N ASP A 101 -11.56 8.77 8.82
CA ASP A 101 -12.24 7.66 8.14
C ASP A 101 -11.51 6.31 8.35
N PHE A 102 -10.32 6.32 8.95
CA PHE A 102 -9.51 5.13 9.18
C PHE A 102 -9.38 4.75 10.66
N ARG A 103 -9.45 3.45 10.93
CA ARG A 103 -8.97 2.81 12.16
C ARG A 103 -7.49 2.50 12.03
N ARG A 104 -6.77 2.59 13.15
CA ARG A 104 -5.33 2.34 13.27
C ARG A 104 -5.11 1.53 14.56
N PRO A 105 -4.40 0.37 14.54
CA PRO A 105 -3.93 -0.34 13.35
C PRO A 105 -5.08 -0.97 12.54
N GLY A 106 -4.74 -1.58 11.41
CA GLY A 106 -5.66 -2.36 10.56
C GLY A 106 -4.94 -3.40 9.71
N HIS A 107 -5.58 -3.85 8.62
CA HIS A 107 -5.13 -5.00 7.82
C HIS A 107 -4.60 -4.64 6.43
N VAL A 108 -4.64 -3.37 6.04
CA VAL A 108 -4.01 -2.84 4.82
C VAL A 108 -2.75 -2.07 5.18
N PHE A 109 -1.71 -2.21 4.35
CA PHE A 109 -0.36 -1.71 4.59
C PHE A 109 -0.04 -0.57 3.60
N PRO A 110 -0.23 0.71 3.98
CA PRO A 110 0.22 1.81 3.14
C PRO A 110 1.75 1.87 3.12
N LEU A 111 2.29 2.09 1.92
CA LEU A 111 3.72 2.19 1.64
C LEU A 111 4.04 3.59 1.12
N LYS A 112 5.05 4.24 1.69
CA LYS A 112 5.54 5.51 1.17
C LYS A 112 6.29 5.28 -0.14
N TYR A 113 5.77 5.87 -1.21
CA TYR A 113 6.45 5.99 -2.49
C TYR A 113 7.60 7.01 -2.38
N ARG A 114 8.78 6.66 -2.90
CA ARG A 114 9.90 7.60 -2.99
C ARG A 114 9.85 8.40 -4.30
N ASN A 115 9.72 9.72 -4.17
CA ASN A 115 9.72 10.65 -5.31
C ASN A 115 10.98 10.48 -6.18
N GLY A 116 10.80 10.14 -7.45
CA GLY A 116 11.88 9.73 -8.36
C GLY A 116 11.73 8.28 -8.85
N GLY A 117 10.77 7.54 -8.31
CA GLY A 117 10.31 6.28 -8.89
C GLY A 117 11.41 5.22 -8.93
N VAL A 118 11.32 4.34 -9.92
CA VAL A 118 12.31 3.26 -10.11
C VAL A 118 13.74 3.77 -10.28
N LEU A 119 13.92 5.02 -10.75
CA LEU A 119 15.23 5.65 -10.89
C LEU A 119 15.86 6.01 -9.55
N ARG A 120 15.05 6.18 -8.50
CA ARG A 120 15.53 6.48 -7.14
C ARG A 120 15.55 5.25 -6.24
N ARG A 121 14.65 4.29 -6.45
CA ARG A 121 14.67 2.98 -5.80
C ARG A 121 14.07 1.95 -6.75
N ALA A 122 14.85 0.97 -7.15
CA ALA A 122 14.38 -0.19 -7.90
C ALA A 122 13.59 -1.13 -6.94
N GLY A 123 12.42 -0.68 -6.50
CA GLY A 123 11.55 -1.42 -5.60
C GLY A 123 10.17 -1.62 -6.21
N HIS A 124 9.50 -2.69 -5.82
CA HIS A 124 8.15 -3.01 -6.26
C HIS A 124 7.16 -1.85 -6.08
N THR A 125 7.23 -1.13 -4.96
CA THR A 125 6.38 0.04 -4.68
C THR A 125 6.55 1.13 -5.74
N GLU A 126 7.78 1.50 -6.08
CA GLU A 126 8.06 2.54 -7.06
C GLU A 126 7.72 2.09 -8.48
N ALA A 127 8.05 0.85 -8.84
CA ALA A 127 7.69 0.29 -10.14
C ALA A 127 6.18 0.30 -10.39
N TYR A 128 5.38 0.01 -9.35
CA TYR A 128 3.93 -0.07 -9.50
C TYR A 128 3.26 1.30 -9.53
N VAL A 129 3.76 2.26 -8.76
CA VAL A 129 3.24 3.64 -8.84
C VAL A 129 3.61 4.26 -10.19
N ASP A 130 4.84 4.07 -10.68
CA ASP A 130 5.27 4.59 -11.98
C ASP A 130 4.51 3.96 -13.17
N LEU A 131 4.05 2.71 -13.05
CA LEU A 131 3.25 2.02 -14.08
C LEU A 131 1.81 2.56 -14.19
N ILE A 132 1.30 3.23 -13.15
CA ILE A 132 -0.09 3.69 -13.05
C ILE A 132 -0.21 5.20 -13.34
N PHE A 133 0.92 5.93 -13.40
CA PHE A 133 1.02 7.33 -13.85
C PHE A 133 1.42 7.45 -15.32
#